data_AF-A0A661DL95-F1
#
_entry.id   AF-A0A661DL95-F1
#
_cell.length_a   1.000
_cell.length_b   1.000
_cell.length_c   1.000
_cell.angle_alpha   90.00
_cell.angle_beta   90.00
_cell.angle_gamma   90.00
#
_symmetry.space_group_name_H-M   'P 1'
#
loop_
_entity.id
_entity.type
_entity.pdbx_description
1 polymer ?
#
loop_
_entity_poly.entity_id
_entity_poly.type
_entity_poly.pdbx_seq_one_letter_code
_entity_poly.pdbx_strand_id
1 'polypeptide(L)'
;MRKFSATILTIFITLASFTVMAESGHSAQPSNSKHRTWIEQMKQAPRGPFANIRWYCSDGTVLPPKAYACKDHGGGVQHGQRNDQTRTLREKGYWIANFLAGVDAKTEVAREDFQDRYNQLLIEKFLIIIDDGWIMRKAQFYRGAFQEEDEREGARKLLTEMAAQAEWIGLRYPALRIGVRLLPHGEDTASVQMVRQVAASLSDQDKGFKTLRGKIHGSPDAGDAKRVRDYVAKNEGLENKAKYLELADEIDSVYQAADLPDLLQENAKYFTGGPWLQKILLDAA
;
A
#
# COMPACT_ATOMS: atom_id res chain seq x y z
N MET A 1 -33.67 53.79 -61.73
CA MET A 1 -34.41 53.21 -60.58
C MET A 1 -34.07 51.72 -60.57
N ARG A 2 -33.44 51.10 -59.57
CA ARG A 2 -33.50 51.19 -58.11
C ARG A 2 -32.08 51.07 -57.53
N LYS A 3 -31.77 51.89 -56.52
CA LYS A 3 -30.59 51.74 -55.65
C LYS A 3 -30.88 50.59 -54.69
N PHE A 4 -30.02 49.57 -54.63
CA PHE A 4 -30.02 48.61 -53.52
C PHE A 4 -28.95 49.05 -52.53
N SER A 5 -29.39 49.70 -51.44
CA SER A 5 -28.55 49.93 -50.26
C SER A 5 -28.28 48.60 -49.58
N ALA A 6 -27.01 48.31 -49.35
CA ALA A 6 -26.58 47.24 -48.45
C ALA A 6 -26.83 47.71 -47.01
N THR A 7 -27.83 47.15 -46.35
CA THR A 7 -28.05 47.33 -44.91
C THR A 7 -27.13 46.36 -44.17
N ILE A 8 -26.02 46.87 -43.62
CA ILE A 8 -25.18 46.13 -42.67
C ILE A 8 -25.96 46.05 -41.35
N LEU A 9 -26.46 44.87 -41.01
CA LEU A 9 -27.06 44.59 -39.72
C LEU A 9 -25.92 44.34 -38.72
N THR A 10 -25.53 45.38 -37.99
CA THR A 10 -24.59 45.27 -36.87
C THR A 10 -25.29 44.56 -35.71
N ILE A 11 -25.04 43.26 -35.55
CA ILE A 11 -25.44 42.51 -34.36
C ILE A 11 -24.50 42.92 -33.22
N PHE A 12 -25.01 43.73 -32.29
CA PHE A 12 -24.38 43.94 -31.00
C PHE A 12 -24.54 42.66 -30.17
N ILE A 13 -23.49 41.82 -30.13
CA ILE A 13 -23.38 40.74 -29.14
C ILE A 13 -23.06 41.42 -27.81
N THR A 14 -24.08 41.64 -26.98
CA THR A 14 -23.89 41.96 -25.56
C THR A 14 -23.30 40.73 -24.87
N LEU A 15 -22.00 40.82 -24.56
CA LEU A 15 -21.29 39.85 -23.74
C LEU A 15 -21.82 39.97 -22.30
N ALA A 16 -22.89 39.25 -21.98
CA ALA A 16 -23.32 39.06 -20.61
C ALA A 16 -22.30 38.13 -19.94
N SER A 17 -21.33 38.71 -19.25
CA SER A 17 -20.43 37.99 -18.37
C SER A 17 -21.25 37.35 -17.24
N PHE A 18 -21.68 36.10 -17.44
CA PHE A 18 -22.13 35.26 -16.34
C PHE A 18 -20.90 34.89 -15.52
N THR A 19 -20.60 35.68 -14.50
CA THR A 19 -19.76 35.26 -13.38
C THR A 19 -20.51 34.13 -12.68
N VAL A 20 -20.21 32.88 -13.05
CA VAL A 20 -20.52 31.73 -12.21
C VAL A 20 -19.67 31.91 -10.96
N MET A 21 -20.26 32.50 -9.92
CA MET A 21 -19.75 32.37 -8.57
C MET A 21 -19.90 30.89 -8.22
N ALA A 22 -18.82 30.13 -8.44
CA ALA A 22 -18.68 28.83 -7.83
C ALA A 22 -18.66 29.09 -6.32
N GLU A 23 -19.80 28.92 -5.66
CA GLU A 23 -19.83 28.69 -4.22
C GLU A 23 -19.09 27.37 -3.97
N SER A 24 -17.77 27.45 -3.83
CA SER A 24 -16.99 26.43 -3.16
C SER A 24 -17.32 26.51 -1.66
N GLY A 25 -18.55 26.14 -1.32
CA GLY A 25 -19.00 25.86 0.03
C GLY A 25 -18.44 24.52 0.53
N HIS A 26 -17.16 24.25 0.31
CA HIS A 26 -16.45 23.33 1.17
C HIS A 26 -15.92 24.17 2.32
N SER A 27 -16.71 24.28 3.38
CA SER A 27 -16.15 24.65 4.67
C SER A 27 -15.02 23.66 4.94
N ALA A 28 -13.77 24.09 4.83
CA ALA A 28 -12.67 23.35 5.41
C ALA A 28 -13.05 23.18 6.87
N GLN A 29 -13.46 21.96 7.26
CA GLN A 29 -13.78 21.67 8.66
C GLN A 29 -12.61 22.22 9.48
N PRO A 30 -12.85 22.99 10.54
CA PRO A 30 -11.78 23.52 11.36
C PRO A 30 -10.89 22.34 11.71
N SER A 31 -9.62 22.42 11.30
CA SER A 31 -8.73 21.29 11.41
C SER A 31 -8.80 20.77 12.84
N ASN A 32 -9.31 19.55 13.01
CA ASN A 32 -9.63 19.07 14.34
C ASN A 32 -8.30 18.84 15.06
N SER A 33 -7.89 19.82 15.88
CA SER A 33 -6.57 19.83 16.55
C SER A 33 -6.35 18.52 17.31
N LYS A 34 -7.43 17.95 17.85
CA LYS A 34 -7.47 16.63 18.48
C LYS A 34 -7.06 15.49 17.55
N HIS A 35 -7.58 15.43 16.32
CA HIS A 35 -7.23 14.37 15.37
C HIS A 35 -5.77 14.48 14.92
N ARG A 36 -5.25 15.70 14.72
CA ARG A 36 -3.82 15.90 14.43
C ARG A 36 -2.95 15.38 15.57
N THR A 37 -3.32 15.70 16.82
CA THR A 37 -2.63 15.16 18.00
C THR A 37 -2.67 13.63 18.03
N TRP A 38 -3.79 13.00 17.66
CA TRP A 38 -3.87 11.54 17.59
C TRP A 38 -2.95 10.95 16.51
N ILE A 39 -2.86 11.57 15.33
CA ILE A 39 -1.93 11.13 14.28
C ILE A 39 -0.49 11.19 14.79
N GLU A 40 -0.08 12.27 15.46
CA GLU A 40 1.26 12.36 16.03
C GLU A 40 1.50 11.34 17.15
N GLN A 41 0.48 11.07 17.98
CA GLN A 41 0.56 10.00 18.99
C GLN A 41 0.75 8.62 18.34
N MET A 42 0.02 8.31 17.26
CA MET A 42 0.17 7.05 16.53
C MET A 42 1.59 6.90 15.96
N LYS A 43 2.16 7.97 15.37
CA LYS A 43 3.54 7.94 14.84
C LYS A 43 4.58 7.59 15.92
N GLN A 44 4.35 7.99 17.18
CA GLN A 44 5.31 7.79 18.28
C GLN A 44 5.03 6.54 19.13
N ALA A 45 3.80 6.01 19.11
CA ALA A 45 3.41 4.88 19.94
C ALA A 45 4.06 3.57 19.45
N PRO A 46 4.63 2.72 20.33
CA PRO A 46 5.24 1.45 19.93
C PRO A 46 4.32 0.52 19.12
N ARG A 47 3.00 0.57 19.38
CA ARG A 47 1.97 -0.18 18.66
C ARG A 47 1.23 0.65 17.61
N GLY A 48 1.64 1.90 17.41
CA GLY A 48 1.01 2.87 16.51
C GLY A 48 -0.51 2.96 16.69
N PRO A 49 -1.32 2.71 15.64
CA PRO A 49 -2.77 2.78 15.71
C PRO A 49 -3.42 1.55 16.37
N PHE A 50 -2.66 0.62 16.93
CA PHE A 50 -3.16 -0.66 17.44
C PHE A 50 -3.16 -0.75 18.97
N ALA A 51 -4.16 -1.45 19.51
CA ALA A 51 -4.26 -1.74 20.94
C ALA A 51 -3.51 -3.03 21.31
N ASN A 52 -3.75 -4.10 20.56
CA ASN A 52 -3.16 -5.43 20.75
C ASN A 52 -3.18 -6.22 19.42
N ILE A 53 -2.69 -7.46 19.42
CA ILE A 53 -2.80 -8.38 18.28
C ILE A 53 -3.98 -9.33 18.54
N ARG A 54 -4.73 -9.66 17.49
CA ARG A 54 -5.84 -10.62 17.54
C ARG A 54 -5.80 -11.55 16.34
N TRP A 55 -6.40 -12.72 16.52
CA TRP A 55 -6.85 -13.59 15.44
C TRP A 55 -8.29 -13.27 15.09
N TYR A 56 -8.57 -13.16 13.80
CA TYR A 56 -9.88 -12.95 13.22
C TYR A 56 -10.24 -14.20 12.42
N CYS A 57 -11.10 -15.03 12.98
CA CYS A 57 -11.44 -16.33 12.42
C CYS A 57 -12.55 -16.22 11.35
N SER A 58 -12.61 -17.21 10.45
CA SER A 58 -13.56 -17.23 9.34
C SER A 58 -15.02 -17.29 9.78
N ASP A 59 -15.32 -17.80 10.96
CA ASP A 59 -16.66 -17.80 11.57
C ASP A 59 -17.04 -16.49 12.27
N GLY A 60 -16.15 -15.48 12.25
CA GLY A 60 -16.33 -14.17 12.90
C GLY A 60 -15.80 -14.09 14.33
N THR A 61 -15.35 -15.20 14.92
CA THR A 61 -14.75 -15.20 16.26
C THR A 61 -13.44 -14.41 16.29
N VAL A 62 -13.25 -13.59 17.34
CA VAL A 62 -12.01 -12.84 17.56
C VAL A 62 -11.29 -13.39 18.79
N LEU A 63 -10.09 -13.92 18.60
CA LEU A 63 -9.32 -14.62 19.63
C LEU A 63 -8.00 -13.93 19.99
N PRO A 64 -7.44 -14.17 21.18
CA PRO A 64 -6.08 -13.75 21.53
C PRO A 64 -5.01 -14.35 20.60
N PRO A 65 -3.79 -13.76 20.52
CA PRO A 65 -2.71 -14.20 19.65
C PRO A 65 -2.06 -15.50 20.17
N LYS A 66 -2.73 -16.64 19.93
CA LYS A 66 -2.25 -17.98 20.27
C LYS A 66 -2.01 -18.78 18.99
N ALA A 67 -0.98 -19.62 18.98
CA ALA A 67 -0.74 -20.55 17.87
C ALA A 67 -2.00 -21.40 17.60
N TYR A 68 -2.38 -21.51 16.32
CA TYR A 68 -3.55 -22.25 15.86
C TYR A 68 -4.89 -21.79 16.45
N ALA A 69 -5.01 -20.52 16.89
CA ALA A 69 -6.22 -20.00 17.54
C ALA A 69 -7.50 -20.27 16.73
N CYS A 70 -7.47 -20.07 15.41
CA CYS A 70 -8.63 -20.26 14.55
C CYS A 70 -8.74 -21.67 13.91
N LYS A 71 -7.95 -22.66 14.36
CA LYS A 71 -7.96 -24.00 13.73
C LYS A 71 -9.36 -24.64 13.73
N ASP A 72 -10.06 -24.54 14.86
CA ASP A 72 -11.40 -25.10 15.02
C ASP A 72 -12.50 -24.13 14.54
N HIS A 73 -12.11 -22.98 13.97
CA HIS A 73 -12.97 -21.89 13.49
C HIS A 73 -12.85 -21.65 11.97
N GLY A 74 -12.37 -22.65 11.23
CA GLY A 74 -12.22 -22.59 9.76
C GLY A 74 -10.99 -21.84 9.27
N GLY A 75 -10.01 -21.57 10.14
CA GLY A 75 -8.88 -20.71 9.83
C GLY A 75 -9.17 -19.24 10.10
N GLY A 76 -8.20 -18.38 9.80
CA GLY A 76 -8.31 -16.94 10.06
C GLY A 76 -7.02 -16.22 9.74
N VAL A 77 -7.02 -14.91 10.00
CA VAL A 77 -5.85 -14.05 9.83
C VAL A 77 -5.49 -13.38 11.15
N GLN A 78 -4.20 -13.11 11.33
CA GLN A 78 -3.71 -12.40 12.50
C GLN A 78 -3.30 -10.99 12.11
N HIS A 79 -3.83 -9.98 12.80
CA HIS A 79 -3.37 -8.61 12.63
C HIS A 79 -3.62 -7.75 13.88
N GLY A 80 -3.18 -6.50 13.83
CA GLY A 80 -3.39 -5.52 14.90
C GLY A 80 -4.87 -5.16 15.06
N GLN A 81 -5.36 -5.20 16.29
CA GLN A 81 -6.67 -4.63 16.64
C GLN A 81 -6.54 -3.11 16.73
N ARG A 82 -7.31 -2.39 15.89
CA ARG A 82 -7.37 -0.92 15.90
C ARG A 82 -7.79 -0.40 17.28
N ASN A 83 -7.04 0.58 17.80
CA ASN A 83 -7.34 1.24 19.07
C ASN A 83 -8.54 2.20 18.94
N ASP A 84 -9.01 2.72 20.07
CA ASP A 84 -10.22 3.54 20.13
C ASP A 84 -10.10 4.81 19.27
N GLN A 85 -8.95 5.48 19.29
CA GLN A 85 -8.69 6.67 18.46
C GLN A 85 -8.83 6.34 16.97
N THR A 86 -8.26 5.22 16.53
CA THR A 86 -8.32 4.74 15.15
C THR A 86 -9.75 4.40 14.75
N ARG A 87 -10.51 3.74 15.63
CA ARG A 87 -11.94 3.44 15.36
C ARG A 87 -12.75 4.72 15.22
N THR A 88 -12.57 5.68 16.12
CA THR A 88 -13.25 6.99 16.04
C THR A 88 -12.88 7.77 14.76
N LEU A 89 -11.64 7.70 14.29
CA LEU A 89 -11.25 8.33 13.02
C LEU A 89 -11.97 7.67 11.83
N ARG A 90 -12.02 6.33 11.81
CA ARG A 90 -12.71 5.58 10.75
C ARG A 90 -14.21 5.82 10.74
N GLU A 91 -14.85 5.90 11.90
CA GLU A 91 -16.28 6.28 12.04
C GLU A 91 -16.58 7.67 11.47
N LYS A 92 -15.57 8.54 11.36
CA LYS A 92 -15.66 9.87 10.75
C LYS A 92 -15.22 9.90 9.27
N GLY A 93 -15.02 8.74 8.65
CA GLY A 93 -14.63 8.63 7.25
C GLY A 93 -13.12 8.70 6.99
N TYR A 94 -12.27 8.70 8.02
CA TYR A 94 -10.82 8.62 7.85
C TYR A 94 -10.36 7.15 7.92
N TRP A 95 -10.29 6.50 6.76
CA TRP A 95 -9.90 5.11 6.60
C TRP A 95 -8.39 4.93 6.74
N ILE A 96 -7.92 4.92 7.99
CA ILE A 96 -6.52 4.67 8.36
C ILE A 96 -6.34 3.32 9.07
N ALA A 97 -5.11 2.84 9.17
CA ALA A 97 -4.72 1.52 9.63
C ALA A 97 -5.46 0.42 8.86
N ASN A 98 -5.30 0.43 7.54
CA ASN A 98 -5.92 -0.54 6.64
C ASN A 98 -5.14 -1.85 6.61
N PHE A 99 -5.89 -2.93 6.46
CA PHE A 99 -5.38 -4.29 6.29
C PHE A 99 -5.96 -4.85 5.01
N LEU A 100 -5.14 -5.59 4.27
CA LEU A 100 -5.58 -6.41 3.14
C LEU A 100 -5.73 -7.86 3.57
N ALA A 101 -5.08 -8.27 4.66
CA ALA A 101 -5.24 -9.60 5.25
C ALA A 101 -6.72 -9.93 5.48
N GLY A 102 -7.18 -11.03 4.88
CA GLY A 102 -8.55 -11.51 5.02
C GLY A 102 -9.61 -10.70 4.25
N VAL A 103 -9.22 -9.83 3.32
CA VAL A 103 -10.17 -9.07 2.50
C VAL A 103 -11.05 -9.99 1.65
N ASP A 104 -12.36 -9.78 1.69
CA ASP A 104 -13.27 -10.28 0.67
C ASP A 104 -13.29 -9.27 -0.48
N ALA A 105 -12.40 -9.50 -1.46
CA ALA A 105 -12.19 -8.58 -2.57
C ALA A 105 -13.49 -8.29 -3.35
N LYS A 106 -14.31 -9.32 -3.58
CA LYS A 106 -15.56 -9.15 -4.31
C LYS A 106 -16.54 -8.27 -3.55
N THR A 107 -16.69 -8.52 -2.24
CA THR A 107 -17.55 -7.71 -1.39
C THR A 107 -17.03 -6.29 -1.25
N GLU A 108 -15.72 -6.07 -1.12
CA GLU A 108 -15.13 -4.73 -1.01
C GLU A 108 -15.24 -3.93 -2.30
N VAL A 109 -14.91 -4.50 -3.46
CA VAL A 109 -14.98 -3.77 -4.75
C VAL A 109 -16.43 -3.43 -5.11
N ALA A 110 -17.40 -4.24 -4.69
CA ALA A 110 -18.83 -3.99 -4.91
C ALA A 110 -19.41 -2.86 -4.03
N ARG A 111 -18.65 -2.29 -3.09
CA ARG A 111 -19.16 -1.22 -2.21
C ARG A 111 -19.33 0.08 -2.98
N GLU A 112 -20.40 0.81 -2.69
CA GLU A 112 -20.64 2.16 -3.23
C GLU A 112 -19.51 3.14 -2.89
N ASP A 113 -18.94 3.03 -1.67
CA ASP A 113 -17.84 3.88 -1.18
C ASP A 113 -16.45 3.31 -1.49
N PHE A 114 -16.33 2.28 -2.33
CA PHE A 114 -15.06 1.60 -2.59
C PHE A 114 -13.98 2.54 -3.13
N GLN A 115 -14.33 3.43 -4.07
CA GLN A 115 -13.36 4.36 -4.66
C GLN A 115 -12.70 5.26 -3.60
N ASP A 116 -13.48 5.80 -2.67
CA ASP A 116 -12.96 6.67 -1.61
C ASP A 116 -12.03 5.87 -0.69
N ARG A 117 -12.48 4.69 -0.24
CA ARG A 117 -11.67 3.79 0.60
C ARG A 117 -10.37 3.39 -0.05
N TYR A 118 -10.43 3.03 -1.32
CA TYR A 118 -9.26 2.64 -2.09
C TYR A 118 -8.28 3.80 -2.23
N ASN A 119 -8.76 5.01 -2.52
CA ASN A 119 -7.89 6.20 -2.55
C ASN A 119 -7.23 6.46 -1.20
N GLN A 120 -7.96 6.32 -0.09
CA GLN A 120 -7.39 6.50 1.25
C GLN A 120 -6.36 5.41 1.60
N LEU A 121 -6.59 4.16 1.18
CA LEU A 121 -5.59 3.08 1.25
C LEU A 121 -4.32 3.46 0.49
N LEU A 122 -4.43 3.94 -0.75
CA LEU A 122 -3.27 4.35 -1.55
C LEU A 122 -2.50 5.51 -0.92
N ILE A 123 -3.21 6.51 -0.39
CA ILE A 123 -2.61 7.63 0.34
C ILE A 123 -1.86 7.13 1.58
N GLU A 124 -2.48 6.24 2.36
CA GLU A 124 -1.83 5.64 3.53
C GLU A 124 -0.55 4.89 3.15
N LYS A 125 -0.59 4.05 2.11
CA LYS A 125 0.59 3.30 1.65
C LYS A 125 1.68 4.23 1.13
N PHE A 126 1.31 5.28 0.39
CA PHE A 126 2.25 6.32 -0.03
C PHE A 126 2.92 7.01 1.17
N LEU A 127 2.14 7.43 2.17
CA LEU A 127 2.65 8.08 3.37
C LEU A 127 3.57 7.15 4.18
N ILE A 128 3.22 5.87 4.30
CA ILE A 128 4.07 4.86 4.94
C ILE A 128 5.44 4.80 4.26
N ILE A 129 5.47 4.81 2.93
CA ILE A 129 6.72 4.71 2.15
C ILE A 129 7.58 5.98 2.29
N ILE A 130 6.97 7.16 2.16
CA ILE A 130 7.71 8.43 2.08
C ILE A 130 8.02 9.07 3.44
N ASP A 131 7.29 8.70 4.50
CA ASP A 131 7.41 9.31 5.84
C ASP A 131 7.86 8.29 6.91
N ASP A 132 8.81 7.42 6.58
CA ASP A 132 9.42 6.45 7.50
C ASP A 132 8.38 5.64 8.29
N GLY A 133 7.35 5.15 7.59
CA GLY A 133 6.24 4.40 8.16
C GLY A 133 5.03 5.25 8.58
N TRP A 134 5.08 6.58 8.54
CA TRP A 134 3.96 7.48 8.93
C TRP A 134 3.32 7.04 10.26
N ILE A 135 2.00 6.83 10.34
CA ILE A 135 1.31 6.34 11.57
C ILE A 135 1.80 4.95 12.03
N MET A 136 2.47 4.20 11.17
CA MET A 136 3.10 2.91 11.45
C MET A 136 4.59 3.05 11.81
N ARG A 137 5.16 4.26 11.90
CA ARG A 137 6.61 4.49 12.10
C ARG A 137 7.24 3.66 13.21
N LYS A 138 6.57 3.50 14.34
CA LYS A 138 7.04 2.61 15.42
C LYS A 138 6.40 1.22 15.32
N ALA A 139 5.15 1.14 14.86
CA ALA A 139 4.40 -0.11 14.71
C ALA A 139 4.95 -1.06 13.62
N GLN A 140 5.77 -0.59 12.68
CA GLN A 140 6.47 -1.46 11.72
C GLN A 140 7.40 -2.47 12.40
N PHE A 141 7.79 -2.21 13.66
CA PHE A 141 8.53 -3.15 14.51
C PHE A 141 7.61 -3.97 15.44
N TYR A 142 6.30 -3.72 15.45
CA TYR A 142 5.32 -4.43 16.28
C TYR A 142 4.94 -5.76 15.61
N ARG A 143 5.77 -6.78 15.86
CA ARG A 143 5.63 -8.12 15.27
C ARG A 143 4.22 -8.70 15.49
N GLY A 144 3.59 -9.17 14.41
CA GLY A 144 2.25 -9.76 14.43
C GLY A 144 1.12 -8.77 14.18
N ALA A 145 1.40 -7.46 14.13
CA ALA A 145 0.41 -6.47 13.72
C ALA A 145 0.06 -6.58 12.23
N PHE A 146 1.01 -7.01 11.40
CA PHE A 146 0.86 -7.36 9.99
C PHE A 146 1.47 -8.75 9.75
N GLN A 147 0.86 -9.55 8.90
CA GLN A 147 1.43 -10.77 8.35
C GLN A 147 1.60 -10.53 6.85
N GLU A 148 2.85 -10.51 6.39
CA GLU A 148 3.19 -10.15 5.01
C GLU A 148 2.50 -11.08 4.01
N GLU A 149 2.46 -12.38 4.30
CA GLU A 149 1.84 -13.36 3.42
C GLU A 149 0.34 -13.12 3.26
N ASP A 150 -0.37 -12.86 4.35
CA ASP A 150 -1.82 -12.59 4.34
C ASP A 150 -2.14 -11.24 3.67
N GLU A 151 -1.33 -10.21 3.92
CA GLU A 151 -1.47 -8.90 3.27
C GLU A 151 -1.25 -9.02 1.76
N ARG A 152 -0.29 -9.84 1.35
CA ARG A 152 0.05 -10.07 -0.06
C ARG A 152 -1.02 -10.85 -0.80
N GLU A 153 -1.55 -11.90 -0.16
CA GLU A 153 -2.69 -12.64 -0.67
C GLU A 153 -3.90 -11.72 -0.84
N GLY A 154 -4.20 -10.90 0.17
CA GLY A 154 -5.31 -9.97 0.14
C GLY A 154 -5.20 -8.91 -0.95
N ALA A 155 -4.03 -8.29 -1.08
CA ALA A 155 -3.74 -7.32 -2.13
C ALA A 155 -3.89 -7.95 -3.54
N ARG A 156 -3.37 -9.16 -3.74
CA ARG A 156 -3.49 -9.86 -5.02
C ARG A 156 -4.95 -10.13 -5.36
N LYS A 157 -5.75 -10.61 -4.40
CA LYS A 157 -7.20 -10.81 -4.59
C LYS A 157 -7.89 -9.51 -4.95
N LEU A 158 -7.61 -8.42 -4.22
CA LEU A 158 -8.19 -7.11 -4.46
C LEU A 158 -7.85 -6.58 -5.87
N LEU A 159 -6.57 -6.57 -6.24
CA LEU A 159 -6.11 -6.08 -7.53
C LEU A 159 -6.64 -6.92 -8.70
N THR A 160 -6.76 -8.24 -8.51
CA THR A 160 -7.32 -9.15 -9.53
C THR A 160 -8.81 -8.90 -9.73
N GLU A 161 -9.57 -8.75 -8.64
CA GLU A 161 -11.00 -8.43 -8.70
C GLU A 161 -11.25 -7.08 -9.38
N MET A 162 -10.43 -6.08 -9.05
CA MET A 162 -10.49 -4.78 -9.73
C MET A 162 -10.17 -4.93 -11.22
N ALA A 163 -9.08 -5.61 -11.59
CA ALA A 163 -8.68 -5.79 -12.98
C ALA A 163 -9.71 -6.56 -13.84
N ALA A 164 -10.59 -7.35 -13.21
CA ALA A 164 -11.68 -8.04 -13.89
C ALA A 164 -12.83 -7.12 -14.32
N GLN A 165 -12.84 -5.86 -13.87
CA GLN A 165 -13.94 -4.92 -14.10
C GLN A 165 -13.57 -3.83 -15.10
N ALA A 166 -14.44 -3.60 -16.09
CA ALA A 166 -14.20 -2.70 -17.22
C ALA A 166 -13.86 -1.25 -16.79
N GLU A 167 -14.43 -0.76 -15.70
CA GLU A 167 -14.13 0.59 -15.20
C GLU A 167 -12.67 0.73 -14.72
N TRP A 168 -12.08 -0.34 -14.18
CA TRP A 168 -10.74 -0.34 -13.59
C TRP A 168 -9.63 -0.53 -14.62
N ILE A 169 -9.91 -1.20 -15.72
CA ILE A 169 -9.01 -1.28 -16.88
C ILE A 169 -9.24 -0.16 -17.91
N GLY A 170 -10.31 0.63 -17.74
CA GLY A 170 -10.64 1.80 -18.55
C GLY A 170 -10.38 3.11 -17.79
N LEU A 171 -11.47 3.82 -17.43
CA LEU A 171 -11.43 5.15 -16.80
C LEU A 171 -10.51 5.22 -15.56
N ARG A 172 -10.51 4.17 -14.74
CA ARG A 172 -9.81 4.14 -13.45
C ARG A 172 -8.45 3.42 -13.51
N TYR A 173 -7.96 3.12 -14.72
CA TYR A 173 -6.67 2.47 -14.91
C TYR A 173 -5.50 3.11 -14.14
N PRO A 174 -5.38 4.45 -14.04
CA PRO A 174 -4.31 5.06 -13.22
C PRO A 174 -4.37 4.65 -11.75
N ALA A 175 -5.57 4.53 -11.16
CA ALA A 175 -5.73 4.14 -9.77
C ALA A 175 -5.40 2.65 -9.55
N LEU A 176 -5.79 1.78 -10.49
CA LEU A 176 -5.38 0.37 -10.47
C LEU A 176 -3.85 0.25 -10.57
N ARG A 177 -3.22 0.98 -11.50
CA ARG A 177 -1.76 0.98 -11.68
C ARG A 177 -1.02 1.47 -10.43
N ILE A 178 -1.53 2.49 -9.74
CA ILE A 178 -0.95 2.94 -8.48
C ILE A 178 -1.07 1.85 -7.40
N GLY A 179 -2.18 1.12 -7.33
CA GLY A 179 -2.31 -0.02 -6.42
C GLY A 179 -1.32 -1.12 -6.70
N VAL A 180 -1.17 -1.52 -7.96
CA VAL A 180 -0.13 -2.48 -8.36
C VAL A 180 1.25 -2.02 -7.90
N ARG A 181 1.55 -0.72 -7.97
CA ARG A 181 2.83 -0.20 -7.49
C ARG A 181 2.98 -0.19 -5.97
N LEU A 182 1.91 0.09 -5.23
CA LEU A 182 1.98 0.38 -3.78
C LEU A 182 1.59 -0.81 -2.89
N LEU A 183 0.80 -1.75 -3.39
CA LEU A 183 0.29 -2.88 -2.61
C LEU A 183 1.18 -4.11 -2.81
N PRO A 184 1.54 -4.83 -1.72
CA PRO A 184 2.37 -6.03 -1.84
C PRO A 184 1.55 -7.12 -2.51
N HIS A 185 1.93 -7.66 -3.68
CA HIS A 185 1.10 -8.68 -4.37
C HIS A 185 1.91 -9.76 -5.11
N GLY A 186 3.23 -9.56 -5.26
CA GLY A 186 4.14 -10.47 -5.99
C GLY A 186 4.33 -11.84 -5.32
N GLU A 187 5.19 -12.69 -5.86
CA GLU A 187 5.54 -13.97 -5.23
C GLU A 187 6.76 -13.83 -4.32
N ASP A 188 6.91 -14.76 -3.37
CA ASP A 188 8.17 -14.89 -2.64
C ASP A 188 9.23 -15.40 -3.62
N THR A 189 10.20 -14.57 -3.96
CA THR A 189 11.32 -14.97 -4.80
C THR A 189 12.41 -15.64 -3.97
N ALA A 190 13.30 -16.38 -4.63
CA ALA A 190 14.51 -16.90 -3.98
C ALA A 190 15.35 -15.77 -3.36
N SER A 191 15.38 -14.57 -3.97
CA SER A 191 16.06 -13.39 -3.42
C SER A 191 15.40 -12.88 -2.13
N VAL A 192 14.06 -12.84 -2.04
CA VAL A 192 13.36 -12.50 -0.78
C VAL A 192 13.66 -13.51 0.33
N GLN A 193 13.72 -14.80 -0.01
CA GLN A 193 14.11 -15.84 0.96
C GLN A 193 15.55 -15.69 1.42
N MET A 194 16.47 -15.36 0.50
CA MET A 194 17.87 -15.09 0.80
C MET A 194 18.02 -13.90 1.74
N VAL A 195 17.32 -12.78 1.50
CA VAL A 195 17.27 -11.62 2.41
C VAL A 195 16.88 -12.04 3.82
N ARG A 196 15.81 -12.84 3.95
CA ARG A 196 15.32 -13.34 5.26
C ARG A 196 16.35 -14.25 5.94
N GLN A 197 17.05 -15.11 5.18
CA GLN A 197 18.08 -16.02 5.69
C GLN A 197 19.34 -15.26 6.16
N VAL A 198 19.85 -14.33 5.35
CA VAL A 198 21.02 -13.53 5.69
C VAL A 198 20.71 -12.66 6.91
N ALA A 199 19.54 -12.00 6.95
CA ALA A 199 19.12 -11.23 8.11
C ALA A 199 19.04 -12.07 9.39
N ALA A 200 18.56 -13.32 9.29
CA ALA A 200 18.55 -14.26 10.42
C ALA A 200 19.97 -14.60 10.89
N SER A 201 20.87 -14.97 9.98
CA SER A 201 22.26 -15.30 10.32
C SER A 201 23.00 -14.14 10.98
N LEU A 202 22.78 -12.91 10.53
CA LEU A 202 23.37 -11.71 11.15
C LEU A 202 22.81 -11.49 12.56
N SER A 203 21.50 -11.69 12.74
CA SER A 203 20.83 -11.55 14.03
C SER A 203 21.25 -12.59 15.08
N ASP A 204 21.75 -13.76 14.66
CA ASP A 204 22.26 -14.78 15.59
C ASP A 204 23.61 -14.36 16.18
N GLN A 205 24.41 -13.65 15.40
CA GLN A 205 25.75 -13.17 15.78
C GLN A 205 25.68 -11.80 16.48
N ASP A 206 24.68 -10.99 16.14
CA ASP A 206 24.48 -9.65 16.67
C ASP A 206 23.09 -9.47 17.29
N LYS A 207 23.04 -9.44 18.62
CA LYS A 207 21.79 -9.24 19.37
C LYS A 207 21.17 -7.86 19.11
N GLY A 208 21.96 -6.83 18.79
CA GLY A 208 21.48 -5.49 18.46
C GLY A 208 20.67 -5.44 17.18
N PHE A 209 20.94 -6.37 16.25
CA PHE A 209 20.26 -6.45 14.96
C PHE A 209 18.88 -7.13 15.02
N LYS A 210 18.53 -7.79 16.14
CA LYS A 210 17.28 -8.56 16.31
C LYS A 210 16.00 -7.78 15.97
N THR A 211 15.96 -6.52 16.36
CA THR A 211 14.80 -5.65 16.10
C THR A 211 14.63 -5.39 14.60
N LEU A 212 15.72 -5.08 13.90
CA LEU A 212 15.70 -4.83 12.46
C LEU A 212 15.41 -6.12 11.67
N ARG A 213 16.01 -7.25 12.07
CA ARG A 213 15.66 -8.57 11.53
C ARG A 213 14.17 -8.88 11.69
N GLY A 214 13.60 -8.59 12.86
CA GLY A 214 12.17 -8.79 13.12
C GLY A 214 11.29 -8.02 12.15
N LYS A 215 11.68 -6.78 11.81
CA LYS A 215 11.01 -5.94 10.81
C LYS A 215 11.17 -6.52 9.41
N ILE A 216 12.39 -6.79 8.96
CA ILE A 216 12.68 -7.35 7.61
C ILE A 216 11.91 -8.65 7.38
N HIS A 217 11.74 -9.46 8.43
CA HIS A 217 10.97 -10.69 8.32
C HIS A 217 9.45 -10.45 8.25
N GLY A 218 8.90 -9.60 9.12
CA GLY A 218 7.44 -9.47 9.28
C GLY A 218 6.76 -8.46 8.35
N SER A 219 7.49 -7.44 7.88
CA SER A 219 6.99 -6.41 6.98
C SER A 219 8.16 -5.81 6.18
N PRO A 220 8.78 -6.57 5.27
CA PRO A 220 9.89 -6.07 4.46
C PRO A 220 9.45 -4.89 3.59
N ASP A 221 10.35 -3.92 3.38
CA ASP A 221 10.20 -2.87 2.36
C ASP A 221 11.56 -2.37 1.84
N ALA A 222 11.55 -1.62 0.74
CA ALA A 222 12.76 -1.07 0.11
C ALA A 222 13.58 -0.17 1.07
N GLY A 223 12.94 0.46 2.06
CA GLY A 223 13.62 1.28 3.06
C GLY A 223 14.52 0.47 3.99
N ASP A 224 14.36 -0.85 4.06
CA ASP A 224 15.20 -1.72 4.90
C ASP A 224 16.67 -1.67 4.51
N ALA A 225 17.00 -1.53 3.23
CA ALA A 225 18.37 -1.38 2.78
C ALA A 225 19.04 -0.17 3.46
N LYS A 226 18.34 0.97 3.49
CA LYS A 226 18.80 2.16 4.21
C LYS A 226 18.93 1.89 5.71
N ARG A 227 17.96 1.22 6.34
CA ARG A 227 18.02 0.92 7.78
C ARG A 227 19.23 0.05 8.14
N VAL A 228 19.56 -0.92 7.28
CA VAL A 228 20.74 -1.78 7.47
C VAL A 228 22.03 -0.96 7.33
N ARG A 229 22.13 -0.07 6.32
CA ARG A 229 23.28 0.84 6.19
C ARG A 229 23.42 1.80 7.38
N ASP A 230 22.32 2.37 7.84
CA ASP A 230 22.28 3.22 9.03
C ASP A 230 22.69 2.45 10.30
N TYR A 231 22.35 1.16 10.38
CA TYR A 231 22.78 0.28 11.47
C TYR A 231 24.29 0.09 11.48
N VAL A 232 24.90 -0.19 10.32
CA VAL A 232 26.36 -0.29 10.18
C VAL A 232 27.04 1.02 10.58
N ALA A 233 26.52 2.16 10.10
CA ALA A 233 27.09 3.48 10.38
C ALA A 233 27.08 3.85 11.88
N LYS A 234 26.06 3.39 12.63
CA LYS A 234 25.93 3.66 14.07
C LYS A 234 26.76 2.75 14.96
N ASN A 235 27.27 1.64 14.42
CA ASN A 235 28.00 0.62 15.19
C ASN A 235 29.43 0.50 14.66
N GLU A 236 30.33 1.38 15.12
CA GLU A 236 31.72 1.43 14.65
C GLU A 236 32.50 0.13 14.92
N GLY A 237 32.21 -0.55 16.04
CA GLY A 237 32.80 -1.84 16.40
C GLY A 237 32.11 -3.07 15.82
N LEU A 238 31.18 -2.90 14.87
CA LEU A 238 30.44 -4.00 14.26
C LEU A 238 31.40 -4.91 13.48
N GLU A 239 31.47 -6.18 13.86
CA GLU A 239 32.16 -7.20 13.07
C GLU A 239 31.36 -7.52 11.80
N ASN A 240 32.05 -7.98 10.74
CA ASN A 240 31.43 -8.40 9.49
C ASN A 240 30.56 -7.33 8.78
N LYS A 241 30.95 -6.04 8.86
CA LYS A 241 30.23 -4.93 8.18
C LYS A 241 29.87 -5.22 6.72
N ALA A 242 30.77 -5.88 5.99
CA ALA A 242 30.54 -6.27 4.59
C ALA A 242 29.24 -7.08 4.41
N LYS A 243 28.95 -8.06 5.28
CA LYS A 243 27.74 -8.88 5.18
C LYS A 243 26.45 -8.10 5.40
N TYR A 244 26.49 -7.06 6.24
CA TYR A 244 25.35 -6.16 6.40
C TYR A 244 25.14 -5.31 5.15
N LEU A 245 26.21 -4.83 4.54
CA LEU A 245 26.11 -4.06 3.30
C LEU A 245 25.63 -4.94 2.14
N GLU A 246 26.11 -6.19 2.04
CA GLU A 246 25.59 -7.19 1.10
C GLU A 246 24.09 -7.44 1.30
N LEU A 247 23.62 -7.55 2.55
CA LEU A 247 22.18 -7.65 2.83
C LEU A 247 21.43 -6.40 2.34
N ALA A 248 21.98 -5.20 2.53
CA ALA A 248 21.35 -3.98 2.05
C ALA A 248 21.27 -3.93 0.52
N ASP A 249 22.33 -4.37 -0.17
CA ASP A 249 22.38 -4.42 -1.63
C ASP A 249 21.43 -5.48 -2.20
N GLU A 250 21.31 -6.64 -1.54
CA GLU A 250 20.32 -7.67 -1.91
C GLU A 250 18.88 -7.15 -1.73
N ILE A 251 18.61 -6.40 -0.65
CA ILE A 251 17.31 -5.76 -0.45
C ILE A 251 17.04 -4.76 -1.59
N ASP A 252 18.00 -3.89 -1.93
CA ASP A 252 17.82 -2.96 -3.05
C ASP A 252 17.55 -3.71 -4.36
N SER A 253 18.25 -4.82 -4.63
CA SER A 253 18.02 -5.64 -5.82
C SER A 253 16.62 -6.24 -5.86
N VAL A 254 16.07 -6.67 -4.72
CA VAL A 254 14.71 -7.22 -4.63
C VAL A 254 13.65 -6.17 -4.97
N TYR A 255 13.89 -4.91 -4.59
CA TYR A 255 12.97 -3.80 -4.79
C TYR A 255 13.27 -2.97 -6.03
N GLN A 256 14.33 -3.28 -6.76
CA GLN A 256 14.62 -2.70 -8.06
C GLN A 256 13.61 -3.21 -9.08
N ALA A 257 12.99 -2.29 -9.83
CA ALA A 257 12.12 -2.67 -10.93
C ALA A 257 12.94 -3.44 -11.98
N ALA A 258 12.44 -4.61 -12.38
CA ALA A 258 12.97 -5.32 -13.53
C ALA A 258 12.88 -4.44 -14.79
N ASP A 259 13.78 -4.66 -15.74
CA ASP A 259 13.70 -3.99 -17.03
C ASP A 259 12.37 -4.35 -17.71
N LEU A 260 11.65 -3.34 -18.20
CA LEU A 260 10.29 -3.53 -18.70
C LEU A 260 10.29 -4.46 -19.93
N PRO A 261 11.13 -4.24 -20.96
CA PRO A 261 11.35 -5.21 -22.04
C PRO A 261 11.54 -6.66 -21.58
N ASP A 262 12.47 -6.91 -20.66
CA ASP A 262 12.75 -8.26 -20.17
C ASP A 262 11.53 -8.87 -19.48
N LEU A 263 10.86 -8.07 -18.64
CA LEU A 263 9.65 -8.48 -17.94
C LEU A 263 8.52 -8.81 -18.92
N LEU A 264 8.33 -8.01 -19.96
CA LEU A 264 7.29 -8.25 -20.97
C LEU A 264 7.60 -9.50 -21.79
N GLN A 265 8.86 -9.70 -22.20
CA GLN A 265 9.30 -10.91 -22.91
C GLN A 265 9.13 -12.17 -22.05
N GLU A 266 9.50 -12.10 -20.76
CA GLU A 266 9.33 -13.23 -19.85
C GLU A 266 7.85 -13.55 -19.65
N ASN A 267 7.02 -12.53 -19.42
CA ASN A 267 5.57 -12.71 -19.25
C ASN A 267 4.90 -13.30 -20.50
N ALA A 268 5.34 -12.91 -21.70
CA ALA A 268 4.82 -13.47 -22.94
C ALA A 268 4.95 -15.01 -23.00
N LYS A 269 5.97 -15.60 -22.35
CA LYS A 269 6.17 -17.07 -22.31
C LYS A 269 5.06 -17.80 -21.55
N TYR A 270 4.43 -17.16 -20.58
CA TYR A 270 3.37 -17.77 -19.78
C TYR A 270 1.99 -17.69 -20.45
N PHE A 271 1.73 -16.66 -21.28
CA PHE A 271 0.43 -16.44 -21.92
C PHE A 271 0.23 -17.20 -23.24
N THR A 272 0.63 -18.48 -23.28
CA THR A 272 0.55 -19.32 -24.50
C THR A 272 -0.87 -19.54 -25.03
N GLY A 273 -1.90 -19.42 -24.18
CA GLY A 273 -3.31 -19.51 -24.55
C GLY A 273 -3.87 -18.25 -25.23
N GLY A 274 -3.10 -17.16 -25.31
CA GLY A 274 -3.52 -15.89 -25.90
C GLY A 274 -2.47 -15.31 -26.85
N PRO A 275 -2.36 -15.82 -28.09
CA PRO A 275 -1.35 -15.34 -29.06
C PRO A 275 -1.42 -13.83 -29.32
N TRP A 276 -2.64 -13.25 -29.26
CA TRP A 276 -2.85 -11.81 -29.39
C TRP A 276 -2.18 -11.02 -28.26
N LEU A 277 -2.22 -11.52 -27.02
CA LEU A 277 -1.62 -10.89 -25.86
C LEU A 277 -0.10 -11.07 -25.88
N GLN A 278 0.40 -12.26 -26.25
CA GLN A 278 1.83 -12.48 -26.44
C GLN A 278 2.41 -11.50 -27.46
N LYS A 279 1.71 -11.30 -28.59
CA LYS A 279 2.12 -10.31 -29.59
C LYS A 279 2.19 -8.90 -29.01
N ILE A 280 1.15 -8.46 -28.28
CA ILE A 280 1.16 -7.12 -27.65
C ILE A 280 2.34 -6.97 -26.67
N LEU A 281 2.61 -7.99 -25.85
CA LEU A 281 3.71 -7.97 -24.90
C LEU A 281 5.08 -7.91 -25.60
N LEU A 282 5.27 -8.71 -26.66
CA LEU A 282 6.52 -8.76 -27.42
C LEU A 282 6.74 -7.52 -28.28
N ASP A 283 5.69 -6.94 -28.87
CA ASP A 283 5.77 -5.72 -29.68
C ASP A 283 6.08 -4.47 -28.80
N ALA A 284 5.73 -4.53 -27.51
CA ALA A 284 5.97 -3.46 -26.54
C ALA A 284 7.29 -3.60 -25.76
N ALA A 285 7.99 -4.72 -25.91
CA ALA A 285 9.30 -4.98 -25.32
C ALA A 285 10.42 -4.44 -26.21
#